data_AF-A0A8W7PKL8-F1
#
_entry.id   AF-A0A8W7PKL8-F1
#
_cell.length_a   1.000
_cell.length_b   1.000
_cell.length_c   1.000
_cell.angle_alpha   90.00
_cell.angle_beta   90.00
_cell.angle_gamma   90.00
#
_symmetry.space_group_name_H-M   'P 1'
#
loop_
_entity.id
_entity.type
_entity.pdbx_description
1 polymer ?
#
loop_
_entity_poly.entity_id
_entity_poly.type
_entity_poly.pdbx_seq_one_letter_code
_entity_poly.pdbx_strand_id
1 'polypeptide(L)'
;MAIKSEGFVDIDLKTFETILARETLNCKEIHLFEAALSWAHAACTKMDIEPTSSNKRQLLGQALYLIRIPTMTLEEFANRVAQLGILTNQETIDIFLNFTAKNKPKLTFPVKARAGLKTQVCHRFASCAYRSNQWRYRGRCDSIQFSVDKRIFIVGFGLYGSSTGAADYDVKIELKRLGRVLAENSTKFFSDGSSNTFQVFFETPIQIEPECFYTASVVLDGTELSFFGQEGMSEVSVGTVTFQFQCSSESTNGTGVQGGQIPELIFYGPMGVSQQSSIISASASNNTINNNHTAAGGHTAGKQPSNNSGGSSSNSVPSTTTTSSSSSSSSAHGGGLLLMGAGGSSSPSNTHSSDRSNVAPFGNGGDNDGASTASANAAGVANWLPPSVAGVSAGQQQLLAGTGEPTE
;
A
#
# COMPACT_ATOMS: atom_id res chain seq x y z
N MET A 1 -9.87 -4.21 12.17
CA MET A 1 -10.55 -4.38 10.85
C MET A 1 -12.05 -4.39 11.07
N ALA A 2 -12.85 -3.73 10.22
CA ALA A 2 -14.32 -3.64 10.40
C ALA A 2 -15.02 -5.01 10.43
N ILE A 3 -14.57 -5.97 9.61
CA ILE A 3 -15.10 -7.35 9.59
C ILE A 3 -14.86 -8.16 10.89
N LYS A 4 -14.05 -7.64 11.83
CA LYS A 4 -13.79 -8.23 13.15
C LYS A 4 -14.43 -7.41 14.29
N SER A 5 -15.23 -6.38 13.98
CA SER A 5 -15.95 -5.61 14.99
C SER A 5 -17.26 -6.31 15.39
N GLU A 6 -17.67 -6.15 16.64
CA GLU A 6 -18.89 -6.78 17.17
C GLU A 6 -20.13 -6.39 16.34
N GLY A 7 -20.28 -5.11 16.00
CA GLY A 7 -21.37 -4.63 15.14
C GLY A 7 -21.41 -5.20 13.71
N PHE A 8 -20.41 -6.00 13.29
CA PHE A 8 -20.48 -6.72 12.02
C PHE A 8 -21.49 -7.87 12.02
N VAL A 9 -21.91 -8.39 13.18
CA VAL A 9 -22.98 -9.40 13.25
C VAL A 9 -24.40 -8.81 13.28
N ASP A 10 -24.51 -7.48 13.24
CA ASP A 10 -25.77 -6.73 13.29
C ASP A 10 -26.19 -6.14 11.95
N ILE A 11 -25.34 -6.23 10.92
CA ILE A 11 -25.68 -5.80 9.55
C ILE A 11 -26.71 -6.72 8.91
N ASP A 12 -27.55 -6.17 8.04
CA ASP A 12 -28.48 -6.95 7.23
C ASP A 12 -27.77 -7.75 6.13
N LEU A 13 -28.45 -8.79 5.63
CA LEU A 13 -27.90 -9.69 4.60
C LEU A 13 -27.52 -8.96 3.30
N LYS A 14 -28.25 -7.91 2.90
CA LYS A 14 -27.98 -7.17 1.64
C LYS A 14 -26.72 -6.32 1.76
N THR A 15 -26.54 -5.66 2.90
CA THR A 15 -25.29 -4.96 3.24
C THR A 15 -24.12 -5.96 3.33
N PHE A 16 -24.33 -7.12 3.95
CA PHE A 16 -23.31 -8.16 4.06
C PHE A 16 -22.87 -8.72 2.68
N GLU A 17 -23.81 -9.08 1.81
CA GLU A 17 -23.54 -9.44 0.41
C GLU A 17 -22.75 -8.35 -0.32
N THR A 18 -23.13 -7.09 -0.15
CA THR A 18 -22.47 -5.94 -0.80
C THR A 18 -21.03 -5.80 -0.33
N ILE A 19 -20.74 -6.08 0.94
CA ILE A 19 -19.36 -6.10 1.46
C ILE A 19 -18.58 -7.27 0.86
N LEU A 20 -19.13 -8.49 0.88
CA LEU A 20 -18.48 -9.69 0.33
C LEU A 20 -18.28 -9.64 -1.19
N ALA A 21 -19.07 -8.86 -1.94
CA ALA A 21 -18.93 -8.71 -3.38
C ALA A 21 -17.74 -7.82 -3.79
N ARG A 22 -17.19 -6.98 -2.89
CA ARG A 22 -16.18 -5.98 -3.24
C ARG A 22 -14.83 -6.58 -3.64
N GLU A 23 -14.39 -6.27 -4.87
CA GLU A 23 -13.02 -6.54 -5.33
C GLU A 23 -11.95 -5.78 -4.53
N THR A 24 -12.28 -4.60 -4.01
CA THR A 24 -11.36 -3.71 -3.27
C THR A 24 -11.20 -4.07 -1.80
N LEU A 25 -11.74 -5.20 -1.35
CA LEU A 25 -11.73 -5.61 0.05
C LEU A 25 -10.34 -6.15 0.44
N ASN A 26 -9.55 -5.32 1.14
CA ASN A 26 -8.21 -5.70 1.60
C ASN A 26 -8.27 -6.59 2.86
N CYS A 27 -8.56 -7.88 2.66
CA CYS A 27 -8.56 -8.89 3.71
C CYS A 27 -8.32 -10.29 3.13
N LYS A 28 -7.65 -11.17 3.90
CA LYS A 28 -7.61 -12.61 3.60
C LYS A 28 -9.02 -13.22 3.61
N GLU A 29 -9.31 -14.10 2.67
CA GLU A 29 -10.61 -14.78 2.58
C GLU A 29 -10.95 -15.61 3.82
N ILE A 30 -9.96 -16.22 4.50
CA ILE A 30 -10.21 -17.02 5.71
C ILE A 30 -10.93 -16.20 6.80
N HIS A 31 -10.58 -14.93 6.97
CA HIS A 31 -11.25 -14.04 7.91
C HIS A 31 -12.63 -13.57 7.42
N LEU A 32 -12.87 -13.53 6.11
CA LEU A 32 -14.20 -13.26 5.55
C LEU A 32 -15.13 -14.46 5.78
N PHE A 33 -14.60 -15.67 5.66
CA PHE A 33 -15.31 -16.91 6.01
C PHE A 33 -15.62 -16.99 7.51
N GLU A 34 -14.65 -16.70 8.39
CA GLU A 34 -14.86 -16.63 9.84
C GLU A 34 -15.91 -15.57 10.23
N ALA A 35 -15.87 -14.39 9.60
CA ALA A 35 -16.86 -13.34 9.80
C ALA A 35 -18.26 -13.76 9.30
N ALA A 36 -18.34 -14.47 8.17
CA ALA A 36 -19.59 -15.01 7.64
C ALA A 36 -20.23 -16.04 8.58
N LEU A 37 -19.43 -16.96 9.15
CA LEU A 37 -19.93 -17.92 10.13
C LEU A 37 -20.37 -17.26 11.44
N SER A 38 -19.70 -16.19 11.84
CA SER A 38 -20.06 -15.39 13.02
C SER A 38 -21.38 -14.64 12.80
N TRP A 39 -21.55 -14.02 11.63
CA TRP A 39 -22.81 -13.39 11.21
C TRP A 39 -23.95 -14.41 11.15
N ALA A 40 -23.74 -15.56 10.51
CA ALA A 40 -24.73 -16.63 10.40
C ALA A 40 -25.10 -17.22 11.77
N HIS A 41 -24.14 -17.33 12.68
CA HIS A 41 -24.40 -17.75 14.06
C HIS A 41 -25.34 -16.79 14.78
N ALA A 42 -25.03 -15.49 14.77
CA ALA A 42 -25.87 -14.47 15.38
C ALA A 42 -27.27 -14.39 14.73
N ALA A 43 -27.35 -14.59 13.41
CA ALA A 43 -28.63 -14.65 12.69
C ALA A 43 -29.46 -15.87 13.10
N CYS A 44 -28.86 -17.06 13.31
CA CYS A 44 -29.56 -18.21 13.89
C CYS A 44 -30.13 -17.88 15.28
N THR A 45 -29.32 -17.29 16.18
CA THR A 45 -29.76 -16.90 17.53
C THR A 45 -30.89 -15.87 17.51
N LYS A 46 -30.84 -14.89 16.59
CA LYS A 46 -31.90 -13.87 16.40
C LYS A 46 -33.21 -14.45 15.86
N MET A 47 -33.17 -15.60 15.18
CA MET A 47 -34.33 -16.30 14.63
C MET A 47 -34.82 -17.46 15.51
N ASP A 48 -34.23 -17.64 16.70
CA ASP A 48 -34.52 -18.76 17.63
C ASP A 48 -34.39 -20.16 16.99
N ILE A 49 -33.39 -20.32 16.11
CA ILE A 49 -33.06 -21.61 15.49
C ILE A 49 -31.68 -22.10 15.93
N GLU A 50 -31.54 -23.43 16.06
CA GLU A 50 -30.27 -24.04 16.45
C GLU A 50 -29.16 -23.70 15.44
N PRO A 51 -27.97 -23.24 15.88
CA PRO A 51 -26.91 -22.78 14.98
C PRO A 51 -26.08 -23.91 14.36
N THR A 52 -26.75 -24.91 13.79
CA THR A 52 -26.15 -26.03 13.05
C THR A 52 -25.47 -25.56 11.76
N SER A 53 -24.54 -26.35 11.21
CA SER A 53 -23.88 -26.02 9.95
C SER A 53 -24.86 -25.92 8.77
N SER A 54 -25.94 -26.74 8.78
CA SER A 54 -27.02 -26.66 7.79
C SER A 54 -27.78 -25.33 7.87
N ASN A 55 -28.19 -24.93 9.07
CA ASN A 55 -28.95 -23.68 9.27
C ASN A 55 -28.09 -22.44 8.94
N LYS A 56 -26.82 -22.44 9.37
CA LYS A 56 -25.85 -21.38 9.01
C LYS A 56 -25.65 -21.28 7.50
N ARG A 57 -25.52 -22.40 6.79
CA ARG A 57 -25.42 -22.43 5.33
C ARG A 57 -26.68 -21.89 4.66
N GLN A 58 -27.86 -22.27 5.15
CA GLN A 58 -29.15 -21.80 4.62
C GLN A 58 -29.33 -20.28 4.79
N LEU A 59 -28.97 -19.72 5.96
CA LEU A 59 -29.02 -18.28 6.20
C LEU A 59 -28.00 -17.49 5.37
N LEU A 60 -26.81 -18.03 5.14
CA LEU A 60 -25.81 -17.40 4.27
C LEU A 60 -26.27 -17.41 2.80
N GLY A 61 -26.89 -18.49 2.34
CA GLY A 61 -27.43 -18.60 0.99
C GLY A 61 -26.43 -18.17 -0.08
N GLN A 62 -26.77 -17.14 -0.86
CA GLN A 62 -25.93 -16.60 -1.92
C GLN A 62 -24.63 -15.94 -1.40
N ALA A 63 -24.63 -15.41 -0.17
CA ALA A 63 -23.48 -14.72 0.41
C ALA A 63 -22.27 -15.66 0.61
N LEU A 64 -22.51 -16.95 0.91
CA LEU A 64 -21.45 -17.97 1.00
C LEU A 64 -20.63 -18.06 -0.30
N TYR A 65 -21.31 -17.97 -1.46
CA TYR A 65 -20.69 -18.08 -2.78
C TYR A 65 -19.97 -16.80 -3.24
N LEU A 66 -20.05 -15.70 -2.48
CA LEU A 66 -19.26 -14.48 -2.71
C LEU A 66 -17.86 -14.57 -2.06
N ILE A 67 -17.63 -15.57 -1.20
CA ILE A 67 -16.37 -15.83 -0.52
C ILE A 67 -15.48 -16.68 -1.43
N ARG A 68 -14.21 -16.29 -1.59
CA ARG A 68 -13.28 -16.91 -2.55
C ARG A 68 -12.48 -18.02 -1.88
N ILE A 69 -13.18 -19.01 -1.34
CA ILE A 69 -12.59 -20.18 -0.67
C ILE A 69 -11.43 -20.83 -1.47
N PRO A 70 -11.51 -20.98 -2.81
CA PRO A 70 -10.42 -21.56 -3.61
C PRO A 70 -9.15 -20.70 -3.70
N THR A 71 -9.12 -19.50 -3.10
CA THR A 71 -7.98 -18.58 -3.08
C THR A 71 -7.34 -18.46 -1.68
N MET A 72 -7.84 -19.20 -0.68
CA MET A 72 -7.15 -19.46 0.58
C MET A 72 -5.95 -20.40 0.35
N THR A 73 -5.10 -20.63 1.36
CA THR A 73 -4.12 -21.73 1.26
C THR A 73 -4.81 -23.09 1.41
N LEU A 74 -4.19 -24.15 0.86
CA LEU A 74 -4.68 -25.52 1.06
C LEU A 74 -4.73 -25.91 2.54
N GLU A 75 -3.79 -25.40 3.34
CA GLU A 75 -3.76 -25.60 4.79
C GLU A 75 -4.92 -24.88 5.51
N GLU A 76 -5.17 -23.60 5.18
CA GLU A 76 -6.32 -22.84 5.70
C GLU A 76 -7.65 -23.54 5.34
N PHE A 77 -7.76 -24.09 4.13
CA PHE A 77 -8.92 -24.86 3.69
C PHE A 77 -9.07 -26.19 4.45
N ALA A 78 -8.03 -27.03 4.49
CA ALA A 78 -8.08 -28.37 5.07
C ALA A 78 -8.22 -28.37 6.61
N ASN A 79 -7.60 -27.41 7.30
CA ASN A 79 -7.59 -27.33 8.76
C ASN A 79 -8.73 -26.46 9.34
N ARG A 80 -9.49 -25.74 8.51
CA ARG A 80 -10.65 -24.94 8.96
C ARG A 80 -11.89 -25.22 8.13
N VAL A 81 -11.93 -24.75 6.89
CA VAL A 81 -13.15 -24.70 6.06
C VAL A 81 -13.78 -26.09 5.85
N ALA A 82 -12.96 -27.08 5.50
CA ALA A 82 -13.42 -28.44 5.20
C ALA A 82 -13.98 -29.19 6.43
N GLN A 83 -13.56 -28.83 7.65
CA GLN A 83 -13.94 -29.54 8.87
C GLN A 83 -15.26 -29.06 9.48
N LEU A 84 -15.74 -27.88 9.09
CA LEU A 84 -16.90 -27.22 9.71
C LEU A 84 -18.26 -27.69 9.16
N GLY A 85 -18.28 -28.55 8.14
CA GLY A 85 -19.52 -29.09 7.53
C GLY A 85 -20.43 -28.04 6.88
N ILE A 86 -19.91 -26.83 6.62
CA ILE A 86 -20.64 -25.74 5.95
C ILE A 86 -20.69 -25.95 4.44
N LEU A 87 -19.65 -26.58 3.88
CA LEU A 87 -19.60 -27.01 2.49
C LEU A 87 -20.23 -28.40 2.33
N THR A 88 -20.82 -28.67 1.16
CA THR A 88 -21.23 -30.04 0.81
C THR A 88 -19.99 -30.89 0.53
N ASN A 89 -20.14 -32.21 0.60
CA ASN A 89 -19.08 -33.15 0.25
C ASN A 89 -18.57 -32.92 -1.19
N GLN A 90 -19.48 -32.66 -2.14
CA GLN A 90 -19.13 -32.38 -3.53
C GLN A 90 -18.31 -31.09 -3.67
N GLU A 91 -18.78 -29.97 -3.09
CA GLU A 91 -18.03 -28.70 -3.10
C GLU A 91 -16.65 -28.85 -2.43
N THR A 92 -16.56 -29.63 -1.35
CA THR A 92 -15.31 -29.88 -0.63
C THR A 92 -14.31 -30.66 -1.51
N ILE A 93 -14.79 -31.71 -2.19
CA ILE A 93 -13.99 -32.49 -3.16
C ILE A 93 -13.55 -31.60 -4.33
N ASP A 94 -14.46 -30.83 -4.92
CA ASP A 94 -14.15 -30.01 -6.08
C ASP A 94 -13.14 -28.89 -5.75
N ILE A 95 -13.27 -28.25 -4.58
CA ILE A 95 -12.30 -27.25 -4.10
C ILE A 95 -10.94 -27.90 -3.82
N PHE A 96 -10.90 -29.09 -3.20
CA PHE A 96 -9.67 -29.84 -2.98
C PHE A 96 -8.98 -30.22 -4.31
N LEU A 97 -9.75 -30.64 -5.31
CA LEU A 97 -9.24 -30.90 -6.66
C LEU A 97 -8.76 -29.62 -7.35
N ASN A 98 -9.38 -28.45 -7.13
CA ASN A 98 -8.87 -27.18 -7.65
C ASN A 98 -7.49 -26.81 -7.06
N PHE A 99 -7.16 -27.23 -5.85
CA PHE A 99 -5.83 -27.05 -5.26
C PHE A 99 -4.80 -28.06 -5.78
N THR A 100 -5.18 -29.31 -6.03
CA THR A 100 -4.24 -30.44 -6.20
C THR A 100 -4.18 -31.02 -7.62
N ALA A 101 -5.25 -30.92 -8.41
CA ALA A 101 -5.37 -31.55 -9.71
C ALA A 101 -4.82 -30.66 -10.86
N LYS A 102 -4.24 -31.32 -11.86
CA LYS A 102 -3.83 -30.68 -13.13
C LYS A 102 -5.04 -30.23 -13.95
N ASN A 103 -6.07 -31.08 -14.01
CA ASN A 103 -7.34 -30.79 -14.65
C ASN A 103 -8.32 -30.33 -13.58
N LYS A 104 -8.67 -29.04 -13.57
CA LYS A 104 -9.46 -28.43 -12.50
C LYS A 104 -10.97 -28.55 -12.78
N PRO A 105 -11.81 -28.90 -11.78
CA PRO A 105 -13.25 -28.88 -11.93
C PRO A 105 -13.78 -27.44 -12.05
N LYS A 106 -14.98 -27.29 -12.61
CA LYS A 106 -15.67 -25.99 -12.67
C LYS A 106 -16.37 -25.72 -11.33
N LEU A 107 -15.83 -24.78 -10.56
CA LEU A 107 -16.39 -24.39 -9.26
C LEU A 107 -17.54 -23.38 -9.38
N THR A 108 -18.45 -23.44 -8.42
CA THR A 108 -19.44 -22.38 -8.10
C THR A 108 -18.79 -21.19 -7.39
N PHE A 109 -17.71 -21.42 -6.65
CA PHE A 109 -16.95 -20.38 -5.94
C PHE A 109 -15.96 -19.65 -6.87
N PRO A 110 -15.75 -18.33 -6.70
CA PRO A 110 -14.75 -17.58 -7.46
C PRO A 110 -13.32 -18.08 -7.21
N VAL A 111 -12.60 -18.42 -8.29
CA VAL A 111 -11.22 -18.94 -8.24
C VAL A 111 -10.12 -17.89 -8.39
N LYS A 112 -10.48 -16.62 -8.62
CA LYS A 112 -9.54 -15.51 -8.75
C LYS A 112 -9.50 -14.70 -7.46
N ALA A 113 -8.32 -14.50 -6.90
CA ALA A 113 -8.13 -13.63 -5.74
C ALA A 113 -8.73 -12.23 -5.99
N ARG A 114 -9.13 -11.54 -4.93
CA ARG A 114 -9.63 -10.16 -5.03
C ARG A 114 -8.57 -9.25 -5.65
N ALA A 115 -8.98 -8.33 -6.51
CA ALA A 115 -8.06 -7.36 -7.11
C ALA A 115 -7.39 -6.45 -6.07
N GLY A 116 -8.02 -6.26 -4.91
CA GLY A 116 -7.52 -5.41 -3.84
C GLY A 116 -7.66 -3.92 -4.14
N LEU A 117 -7.04 -3.09 -3.31
CA LEU A 117 -6.90 -1.65 -3.61
C LEU A 117 -5.68 -1.47 -4.51
N LYS A 118 -5.86 -0.81 -5.66
CA LYS A 118 -4.74 -0.41 -6.51
C LYS A 118 -4.02 0.78 -5.87
N THR A 119 -2.71 0.68 -5.69
CA THR A 119 -1.88 1.81 -5.28
C THR A 119 -1.85 2.89 -6.36
N GLN A 120 -1.79 4.14 -5.91
CA GLN A 120 -1.52 5.33 -6.71
C GLN A 120 -0.23 5.96 -6.18
N VAL A 121 0.49 6.67 -7.04
CA VAL A 121 1.79 7.27 -6.73
C VAL A 121 1.75 8.74 -7.10
N CYS A 122 2.09 9.61 -6.14
CA CYS A 122 2.22 11.04 -6.36
C CYS A 122 3.72 11.40 -6.49
N HIS A 123 4.18 11.56 -7.73
CA HIS A 123 5.53 12.05 -8.03
C HIS A 123 5.55 13.59 -7.90
N ARG A 124 6.33 14.13 -6.97
CA ARG A 124 6.36 15.59 -6.68
C ARG A 124 7.42 16.39 -7.43
N PHE A 125 8.25 15.73 -8.25
CA PHE A 125 9.33 16.31 -9.03
C PHE A 125 9.11 16.03 -10.52
N ALA A 126 9.36 17.03 -11.37
CA ALA A 126 9.32 16.83 -12.83
C ALA A 126 10.58 16.14 -13.37
N SER A 127 11.70 16.23 -12.63
CA SER A 127 13.01 15.71 -13.06
C SER A 127 13.85 15.18 -11.88
N CYS A 128 14.86 14.38 -12.18
CA CYS A 128 15.89 13.95 -11.23
C CYS A 128 17.28 14.42 -11.67
N ALA A 129 18.12 14.80 -10.71
CA ALA A 129 19.43 15.38 -10.98
C ALA A 129 20.44 14.32 -11.47
N TYR A 130 20.87 14.42 -12.72
CA TYR A 130 21.89 13.52 -13.31
C TYR A 130 23.32 14.07 -13.29
N ARG A 131 23.56 15.24 -12.66
CA ARG A 131 24.87 15.92 -12.64
C ARG A 131 25.21 16.51 -11.28
N SER A 132 26.50 16.44 -10.92
CA SER A 132 27.07 16.91 -9.64
C SER A 132 26.27 16.45 -8.42
N ASN A 133 25.99 15.15 -8.38
CA ASN A 133 25.18 14.48 -7.35
C ASN A 133 25.78 14.76 -5.98
N GLN A 134 25.12 15.61 -5.18
CA GLN A 134 25.60 16.06 -3.88
C GLN A 134 24.61 15.78 -2.74
N TRP A 135 23.58 14.96 -2.99
CA TRP A 135 22.74 14.46 -1.91
C TRP A 135 23.52 13.43 -1.10
N ARG A 136 23.70 13.74 0.18
CA ARG A 136 24.52 12.97 1.12
C ARG A 136 23.70 12.63 2.35
N TYR A 137 23.99 11.49 2.92
CA TYR A 137 23.38 11.04 4.17
C TYR A 137 24.42 11.10 5.28
N ARG A 138 24.05 11.75 6.37
CA ARG A 138 24.89 11.98 7.56
C ARG A 138 24.04 11.98 8.82
N GLY A 139 23.08 11.05 8.90
CA GLY A 139 22.05 10.99 9.96
C GLY A 139 21.10 12.21 9.99
N ARG A 140 21.05 13.00 8.92
CA ARG A 140 20.15 14.16 8.80
C ARG A 140 18.81 13.73 8.24
N CYS A 141 17.75 14.44 8.63
CA CYS A 141 16.40 14.15 8.16
C CYS A 141 16.07 14.92 6.89
N ASP A 142 15.60 14.19 5.89
CA ASP A 142 14.88 14.72 4.73
C ASP A 142 13.40 14.75 5.06
N SER A 143 12.74 15.91 4.96
CA SER A 143 11.34 16.04 5.37
C SER A 143 10.55 17.00 4.49
N ILE A 144 9.29 16.67 4.23
CA ILE A 144 8.35 17.48 3.45
C ILE A 144 6.96 17.46 4.10
N GLN A 145 6.28 18.61 4.10
CA GLN A 145 4.88 18.67 4.51
C GLN A 145 3.97 18.51 3.30
N PHE A 146 2.85 17.82 3.48
CA PHE A 146 1.82 17.69 2.47
C PHE A 146 0.41 17.78 3.05
N SER A 147 -0.54 18.24 2.25
CA SER A 147 -1.98 18.18 2.47
C SER A 147 -2.66 17.63 1.21
N VAL A 148 -3.92 17.21 1.32
CA VAL A 148 -4.72 16.64 0.22
C VAL A 148 -6.16 17.15 0.23
N ASP A 149 -6.77 17.26 -0.95
CA ASP A 149 -8.19 17.65 -1.12
C ASP A 149 -9.20 16.56 -0.69
N LYS A 150 -8.74 15.31 -0.63
CA LYS A 150 -9.58 14.11 -0.44
C LYS A 150 -8.95 13.13 0.51
N ARG A 151 -9.79 12.39 1.24
CA ARG A 151 -9.34 11.34 2.15
C ARG A 151 -8.62 10.24 1.38
N ILE A 152 -7.38 9.97 1.78
CA ILE A 152 -6.55 8.88 1.26
C ILE A 152 -5.98 8.04 2.40
N PHE A 153 -5.31 6.95 2.05
CA PHE A 153 -4.51 6.15 2.97
C PHE A 153 -3.09 6.06 2.42
N ILE A 154 -2.12 6.67 3.10
CA ILE A 154 -0.70 6.54 2.74
C ILE A 154 -0.23 5.15 3.13
N VAL A 155 0.45 4.45 2.21
CA VAL A 155 1.02 3.12 2.44
C VAL A 155 2.54 3.14 2.55
N GLY A 156 3.20 4.16 1.99
CA GLY A 156 4.65 4.24 1.94
C GLY A 156 5.16 5.43 1.13
N PHE A 157 6.47 5.50 1.00
CA PHE A 157 7.18 6.50 0.21
C PHE A 157 8.06 5.80 -0.85
N GLY A 158 8.24 6.44 -1.99
CA GLY A 158 9.33 6.10 -2.90
C GLY A 158 10.49 7.06 -2.67
N LEU A 159 11.72 6.52 -2.64
CA LEU A 159 12.95 7.23 -2.31
C LEU A 159 13.96 7.11 -3.45
N TYR A 160 14.81 8.12 -3.67
CA TYR A 160 15.91 7.97 -4.63
C TYR A 160 17.07 7.19 -3.99
N GLY A 161 17.60 6.23 -4.75
CA GLY A 161 18.77 5.44 -4.39
C GLY A 161 20.11 6.07 -4.77
N SER A 162 21.14 5.23 -4.75
CA SER A 162 22.52 5.57 -5.09
C SER A 162 22.65 5.99 -6.56
N SER A 163 23.58 6.91 -6.79
CA SER A 163 23.93 7.46 -8.10
C SER A 163 25.35 7.12 -8.56
N THR A 164 26.10 6.38 -7.74
CA THR A 164 27.48 5.92 -8.00
C THR A 164 27.56 4.43 -8.36
N GLY A 165 26.49 3.67 -8.11
CA GLY A 165 26.41 2.23 -8.36
C GLY A 165 25.38 1.56 -7.45
N ALA A 166 25.32 0.23 -7.48
CA ALA A 166 24.45 -0.52 -6.59
C ALA A 166 24.89 -0.39 -5.11
N ALA A 167 23.93 -0.19 -4.20
CA ALA A 167 24.19 -0.01 -2.77
C ALA A 167 22.94 -0.33 -1.92
N ASP A 168 23.16 -0.84 -0.72
CA ASP A 168 22.12 -0.94 0.31
C ASP A 168 22.02 0.37 1.10
N TYR A 169 20.78 0.77 1.42
CA TYR A 169 20.49 1.86 2.35
C TYR A 169 19.72 1.34 3.56
N ASP A 170 20.18 1.72 4.75
CA ASP A 170 19.34 1.69 5.95
C ASP A 170 18.44 2.91 5.93
N VAL A 171 17.16 2.76 6.27
CA VAL A 171 16.21 3.86 6.24
C VAL A 171 15.18 3.77 7.36
N LYS A 172 14.99 4.88 8.06
CA LYS A 172 13.81 5.13 8.89
C LYS A 172 12.85 6.05 8.15
N ILE A 173 11.61 5.62 7.96
CA ILE A 173 10.50 6.46 7.49
C ILE A 173 9.55 6.77 8.66
N GLU A 174 9.03 7.99 8.69
CA GLU A 174 8.05 8.47 9.67
C GLU A 174 6.96 9.27 8.96
N LEU A 175 5.71 9.07 9.35
CA LEU A 175 4.58 9.92 8.96
C LEU A 175 4.02 10.58 10.23
N LYS A 176 3.98 11.91 10.25
CA LYS A 176 3.62 12.70 11.43
C LYS A 176 2.46 13.66 11.16
N ARG A 177 1.77 14.06 12.24
CA ARG A 177 0.83 15.17 12.25
C ARG A 177 0.92 15.90 13.59
N LEU A 178 1.02 17.24 13.55
CA LEU A 178 1.13 18.10 14.74
C LEU A 178 2.22 17.63 15.73
N GLY A 179 3.40 17.27 15.20
CA GLY A 179 4.55 16.77 15.97
C GLY A 179 4.42 15.34 16.53
N ARG A 180 3.29 14.65 16.31
CA ARG A 180 3.11 13.25 16.73
C ARG A 180 3.37 12.30 15.56
N VAL A 181 4.15 11.26 15.80
CA VAL A 181 4.32 10.13 14.86
C VAL A 181 3.01 9.34 14.82
N LEU A 182 2.48 9.12 13.60
CA LEU A 182 1.29 8.31 13.34
C LEU A 182 1.68 6.89 12.91
N ALA A 183 2.78 6.77 12.17
CA ALA A 183 3.44 5.51 11.85
C ALA A 183 4.93 5.74 11.59
N GLU A 184 5.73 4.72 11.85
CA GLU A 184 7.14 4.65 11.49
C GLU A 184 7.48 3.25 10.98
N ASN A 185 8.58 3.14 10.22
CA ASN A 185 9.20 1.86 9.91
C ASN A 185 10.72 2.06 9.75
N SER A 186 11.51 1.10 10.21
CA SER A 186 12.96 1.04 10.01
C SER A 186 13.29 -0.21 9.21
N THR A 187 13.77 -0.03 7.98
CA THR A 187 14.00 -1.11 7.02
C THR A 187 15.27 -0.85 6.20
N LYS A 188 15.63 -1.80 5.34
CA LYS A 188 16.64 -1.63 4.30
C LYS A 188 15.98 -1.63 2.92
N PHE A 189 16.60 -0.97 1.95
CA PHE A 189 16.32 -1.21 0.53
C PHE A 189 17.62 -1.28 -0.28
N PHE A 190 17.59 -2.12 -1.32
CA PHE A 190 18.66 -2.23 -2.30
C PHE A 190 18.41 -1.26 -3.45
N SER A 191 19.37 -0.38 -3.70
CA SER A 191 19.43 0.48 -4.88
C SER A 191 20.28 -0.19 -5.96
N ASP A 192 19.80 -0.28 -7.19
CA ASP A 192 20.54 -0.83 -8.33
C ASP A 192 21.53 0.16 -8.98
N GLY A 193 21.51 1.43 -8.55
CA GLY A 193 22.33 2.51 -9.10
C GLY A 193 21.67 3.28 -10.25
N SER A 194 20.43 2.95 -10.60
CA SER A 194 19.61 3.72 -11.54
C SER A 194 18.96 4.93 -10.86
N SER A 195 18.44 5.84 -11.69
CA SER A 195 17.64 7.00 -11.26
C SER A 195 16.19 6.65 -10.86
N ASN A 196 15.86 5.36 -10.77
CA ASN A 196 14.55 4.90 -10.31
C ASN A 196 14.32 5.23 -8.82
N THR A 197 13.05 5.09 -8.42
CA THR A 197 12.61 5.21 -7.04
C THR A 197 12.43 3.84 -6.40
N PHE A 198 12.77 3.74 -5.13
CA PHE A 198 12.72 2.50 -4.35
C PHE A 198 11.65 2.66 -3.27
N GLN A 199 10.69 1.76 -3.28
CA GLN A 199 9.48 1.87 -2.45
C GLN A 199 9.70 1.25 -1.07
N VAL A 200 9.35 2.01 -0.03
CA VAL A 200 9.38 1.58 1.37
C VAL A 200 8.03 1.83 2.02
N PHE A 201 7.52 0.83 2.73
CA PHE A 201 6.13 0.80 3.21
C PHE A 201 6.05 0.86 4.73
N PHE A 202 4.94 1.41 5.22
CA PHE A 202 4.51 1.24 6.61
C PHE A 202 3.84 -0.13 6.79
N GLU A 203 3.79 -0.64 8.02
CA GLU A 203 3.13 -1.92 8.33
C GLU A 203 1.62 -1.90 7.98
N THR A 204 0.95 -0.76 8.18
CA THR A 204 -0.47 -0.58 7.86
C THR A 204 -0.73 0.77 7.16
N PRO A 205 -1.75 0.87 6.28
CA PRO A 205 -2.10 2.13 5.63
C PRO A 205 -2.62 3.18 6.63
N ILE A 206 -2.09 4.41 6.57
CA ILE A 206 -2.43 5.51 7.49
C ILE A 206 -3.45 6.45 6.85
N GLN A 207 -4.59 6.68 7.52
CA GLN A 207 -5.63 7.58 7.06
C GLN A 207 -5.18 9.05 7.11
N ILE A 208 -5.27 9.71 5.96
CA ILE A 208 -5.02 11.14 5.77
C ILE A 208 -6.38 11.83 5.62
N GLU A 209 -6.68 12.80 6.49
CA GLU A 209 -7.87 13.63 6.34
C GLU A 209 -7.65 14.78 5.35
N PRO A 210 -8.69 15.21 4.60
CA PRO A 210 -8.63 16.40 3.75
C PRO A 210 -8.20 17.66 4.51
N GLU A 211 -7.57 18.59 3.79
CA GLU A 211 -7.23 19.95 4.26
C GLU A 211 -6.37 19.99 5.54
N CYS A 212 -5.72 18.88 5.87
CA CYS A 212 -4.88 18.73 7.05
C CYS A 212 -3.44 18.52 6.62
N PHE A 213 -2.50 19.27 7.20
CA PHE A 213 -1.07 19.04 6.94
C PHE A 213 -0.50 17.88 7.75
N TYR A 214 0.19 17.00 7.02
CA TYR A 214 0.98 15.89 7.53
C TYR A 214 2.45 16.12 7.14
N THR A 215 3.38 15.50 7.86
CA THR A 215 4.82 15.59 7.60
C THR A 215 5.34 14.20 7.28
N ALA A 216 5.88 14.03 6.07
CA ALA A 216 6.64 12.86 5.69
C ALA A 216 8.12 13.13 6.01
N SER A 217 8.72 12.31 6.86
CA SER A 217 10.10 12.45 7.31
C SER A 217 10.85 11.15 7.07
N VAL A 218 12.09 11.26 6.57
CA VAL A 218 12.95 10.13 6.26
C VAL A 218 14.37 10.41 6.75
N VAL A 219 14.99 9.41 7.37
CA VAL A 219 16.42 9.40 7.65
C VAL A 219 16.98 8.20 6.91
N LEU A 220 17.69 8.45 5.82
CA LEU A 220 18.53 7.43 5.17
C LEU A 220 19.92 7.43 5.81
N ASP A 221 20.54 6.26 5.84
CA ASP A 221 21.96 6.08 6.11
C ASP A 221 22.57 5.18 5.02
N GLY A 222 23.77 5.56 4.57
CA GLY A 222 24.44 4.95 3.42
C GLY A 222 25.64 5.79 2.96
N THR A 223 26.70 5.12 2.51
CA THR A 223 27.97 5.76 2.14
C THR A 223 27.90 6.53 0.83
N GLU A 224 27.01 6.10 -0.06
CA GLU A 224 26.96 6.57 -1.44
C GLU A 224 26.15 7.85 -1.63
N LEU A 225 26.53 8.60 -2.67
CA LEU A 225 25.80 9.78 -3.14
C LEU A 225 24.53 9.32 -3.86
N SER A 226 23.38 9.88 -3.48
CA SER A 226 22.10 9.54 -4.11
C SER A 226 21.70 10.50 -5.22
N PHE A 227 20.78 10.04 -6.07
CA PHE A 227 19.96 10.93 -6.89
C PHE A 227 19.07 11.78 -5.98
N PHE A 228 18.65 12.94 -6.48
CA PHE A 228 17.64 13.77 -5.82
C PHE A 228 16.76 14.44 -6.87
N GLY A 229 15.54 14.80 -6.48
CA GLY A 229 14.56 15.43 -7.34
C GLY A 229 14.83 16.91 -7.55
N GLN A 230 14.40 17.42 -8.70
CA GLN A 230 14.46 18.82 -9.09
C GLN A 230 13.12 19.24 -9.71
N GLU A 231 12.94 20.55 -9.90
CA GLU A 231 11.72 21.11 -10.50
C GLU A 231 10.47 20.66 -9.73
N GLY A 232 10.56 20.75 -8.41
CA GLY A 232 9.53 20.26 -7.50
C GLY A 232 8.28 21.13 -7.47
N MET A 233 7.14 20.46 -7.56
CA MET A 233 5.83 21.08 -7.70
C MET A 233 5.21 21.36 -6.33
N SER A 234 4.68 22.57 -6.13
CA SER A 234 3.93 22.92 -4.92
C SER A 234 2.54 22.29 -4.86
N GLU A 235 2.00 21.89 -6.02
CA GLU A 235 0.72 21.19 -6.15
C GLU A 235 0.80 20.11 -7.24
N VAL A 236 0.24 18.92 -6.99
CA VAL A 236 0.22 17.78 -7.92
C VAL A 236 -1.12 17.07 -7.86
N SER A 237 -1.79 16.92 -8.99
CA SER A 237 -3.04 16.16 -9.09
C SER A 237 -2.80 14.75 -9.63
N VAL A 238 -3.20 13.74 -8.86
CA VAL A 238 -3.11 12.31 -9.19
C VAL A 238 -4.52 11.72 -9.29
N GLY A 239 -4.96 11.49 -10.53
CA GLY A 239 -6.31 10.99 -10.81
C GLY A 239 -7.37 12.01 -10.42
N THR A 240 -7.92 11.88 -9.21
CA THR A 240 -8.85 12.87 -8.65
C THR A 240 -8.39 13.49 -7.34
N VAL A 241 -7.22 13.11 -6.80
CA VAL A 241 -6.69 13.67 -5.55
C VAL A 241 -5.64 14.71 -5.87
N THR A 242 -5.73 15.89 -5.26
CA THR A 242 -4.75 16.96 -5.37
C THR A 242 -3.92 17.02 -4.09
N PHE A 243 -2.60 16.94 -4.23
CA PHE A 243 -1.62 17.06 -3.16
C PHE A 243 -1.02 18.46 -3.20
N GLN A 244 -0.91 19.11 -2.04
CA GLN A 244 -0.19 20.38 -1.87
C GLN A 244 1.04 20.16 -0.99
N PHE A 245 2.19 20.70 -1.38
CA PHE A 245 3.47 20.49 -0.71
C PHE A 245 4.04 21.78 -0.11
N GLN A 246 4.57 21.69 1.11
CA GLN A 246 5.22 22.78 1.82
C GLN A 246 6.54 22.31 2.45
N CYS A 247 7.48 23.23 2.67
CA CYS A 247 8.74 22.92 3.34
C CYS A 247 8.50 22.51 4.80
N SER A 248 9.16 21.44 5.24
CA SER A 248 9.12 21.01 6.64
C SER A 248 10.25 21.65 7.45
N SER A 249 9.93 22.18 8.63
CA SER A 249 10.94 22.64 9.60
C SER A 249 11.79 21.50 10.18
N GLU A 250 11.37 20.24 10.03
CA GLU A 250 12.16 19.05 10.40
C GLU A 250 13.23 18.70 9.36
N SER A 251 13.18 19.32 8.16
CA SER A 251 14.10 19.01 7.06
C SER A 251 15.48 19.61 7.30
N THR A 252 16.38 18.80 7.84
CA THR A 252 17.75 19.18 8.20
C THR A 252 18.79 18.79 7.15
N ASN A 253 18.42 17.94 6.18
CA ASN A 253 19.28 17.53 5.08
C ASN A 253 19.10 18.36 3.79
N GLY A 254 18.11 19.26 3.75
CA GLY A 254 17.92 20.23 2.67
C GLY A 254 16.73 19.94 1.74
N THR A 255 15.99 18.85 1.96
CA THR A 255 14.74 18.59 1.20
C THR A 255 13.74 19.71 1.39
N GLY A 256 13.20 20.21 0.29
CA GLY A 256 12.12 21.19 0.28
C GLY A 256 11.16 20.93 -0.87
N VAL A 257 10.27 21.90 -1.14
CA VAL A 257 9.32 21.79 -2.26
C VAL A 257 10.07 21.63 -3.59
N GLN A 258 11.05 22.50 -3.87
CA GLN A 258 11.72 22.59 -5.17
C GLN A 258 12.74 21.46 -5.48
N GLY A 259 13.27 20.78 -4.47
CA GLY A 259 14.29 19.75 -4.66
C GLY A 259 14.53 18.87 -3.43
N GLY A 260 15.16 17.71 -3.65
CA GLY A 260 15.61 16.79 -2.60
C GLY A 260 15.03 15.38 -2.67
N GLN A 261 14.81 14.79 -1.50
CA GLN A 261 14.31 13.43 -1.31
C GLN A 261 12.79 13.35 -1.18
N ILE A 262 12.30 12.12 -0.96
CA ILE A 262 10.87 11.78 -0.92
C ILE A 262 10.19 12.18 -2.24
N PRO A 263 10.64 11.67 -3.41
CA PRO A 263 10.00 11.93 -4.69
C PRO A 263 8.54 11.47 -4.77
N GLU A 264 8.17 10.44 -4.00
CA GLU A 264 6.89 9.76 -4.15
C GLU A 264 6.15 9.57 -2.82
N LEU A 265 4.87 9.93 -2.82
CA LEU A 265 3.90 9.45 -1.84
C LEU A 265 3.07 8.33 -2.46
N ILE A 266 3.06 7.15 -1.83
CA ILE A 266 2.33 5.97 -2.30
C ILE A 266 1.06 5.84 -1.47
N PHE A 267 -0.11 5.75 -2.11
CA PHE A 267 -1.39 5.82 -1.42
C PHE A 267 -2.51 4.97 -2.05
N TYR A 268 -3.54 4.70 -1.26
CA TYR A 268 -4.88 4.35 -1.74
C TYR A 268 -5.78 5.57 -1.65
N GLY A 269 -6.57 5.84 -2.67
CA GLY A 269 -7.47 7.00 -2.71
C GLY A 269 -8.62 6.80 -3.69
N PRO A 270 -9.54 7.77 -3.80
CA PRO A 270 -10.66 7.71 -4.73
C PRO A 270 -10.17 7.51 -6.17
N MET A 271 -10.40 6.32 -6.71
CA MET A 271 -10.23 6.08 -8.14
C MET A 271 -11.35 6.83 -8.85
N GLY A 272 -11.00 7.83 -9.66
CA GLY A 272 -11.97 8.56 -10.46
C GLY A 272 -12.77 7.60 -11.33
N VAL A 273 -14.06 7.86 -11.50
CA VAL A 273 -14.92 7.02 -12.33
C VAL A 273 -14.56 7.27 -13.80
N SER A 274 -13.58 6.52 -14.32
CA SER A 274 -13.33 6.44 -15.75
C SER A 274 -14.54 5.78 -16.40
N GLN A 275 -15.43 6.58 -17.00
CA GLN A 275 -16.48 6.05 -17.86
C GLN A 275 -15.82 5.25 -18.99
N GLN A 276 -16.02 3.93 -19.01
CA GLN A 276 -15.39 3.08 -20.01
C GLN A 276 -16.40 2.63 -21.06
N SER A 277 -16.53 3.42 -22.13
CA SER A 277 -17.06 2.96 -23.42
C SER A 277 -16.79 3.93 -24.56
N SER A 278 -15.60 3.87 -25.15
CA SER A 278 -15.43 4.21 -26.57
C SER A 278 -14.27 3.42 -27.16
N ILE A 279 -14.58 2.56 -28.14
CA ILE A 279 -13.59 1.80 -28.90
C ILE A 279 -12.82 2.79 -29.77
N ILE A 280 -11.52 2.93 -29.55
CA ILE A 280 -10.64 3.64 -30.49
C ILE A 280 -9.96 2.59 -31.36
N SER A 281 -10.50 2.42 -32.56
CA SER A 281 -9.86 1.67 -33.63
C SER A 281 -8.51 2.28 -33.97
N ALA A 282 -7.46 1.46 -34.04
CA ALA A 282 -6.16 1.91 -34.52
C ALA A 282 -6.25 2.23 -36.02
N SER A 283 -6.23 3.52 -36.35
CA SER A 283 -6.04 4.00 -37.72
C SER A 283 -4.82 4.92 -37.76
N ALA A 284 -3.67 4.36 -38.14
CA ALA A 284 -2.46 5.12 -38.40
C ALA A 284 -2.75 6.15 -39.52
N SER A 285 -2.59 7.43 -39.20
CA SER A 285 -2.75 8.53 -40.16
C SER A 285 -1.47 9.38 -40.15
N ASN A 286 -0.60 9.12 -41.12
CA ASN A 286 0.55 9.97 -41.39
C ASN A 286 0.07 11.38 -41.74
N ASN A 287 0.69 12.41 -41.15
CA ASN A 287 0.54 13.79 -41.61
C ASN A 287 1.87 14.27 -42.21
N THR A 288 1.97 14.18 -43.54
CA THR A 288 3.02 14.80 -44.35
C THR A 288 2.38 15.57 -45.50
N ILE A 289 2.23 16.89 -45.34
CA ILE A 289 1.77 17.87 -46.33
C ILE A 289 2.48 19.19 -45.93
N ASN A 290 3.13 19.98 -46.79
CA ASN A 290 3.40 19.89 -48.22
C ASN A 290 4.74 20.61 -48.53
N ASN A 291 5.34 20.33 -49.68
CA ASN A 291 5.77 21.39 -50.59
C ASN A 291 6.09 20.80 -51.97
N ASN A 292 5.18 20.98 -52.91
CA ASN A 292 5.35 20.63 -54.31
C ASN A 292 6.16 21.71 -55.02
N HIS A 293 7.21 21.32 -55.76
CA HIS A 293 7.57 22.03 -56.99
C HIS A 293 8.24 21.12 -58.03
N THR A 294 7.44 20.77 -59.05
CA THR A 294 7.80 20.66 -60.48
C THR A 294 9.08 19.95 -60.94
N ALA A 295 8.87 18.78 -61.60
CA ALA A 295 9.37 18.39 -62.94
C ALA A 295 10.91 18.34 -63.24
N ALA A 296 11.43 17.51 -64.16
CA ALA A 296 10.97 16.27 -64.81
C ALA A 296 12.15 15.66 -65.62
N GLY A 297 12.27 14.32 -65.68
CA GLY A 297 13.24 13.60 -66.55
C GLY A 297 14.73 13.74 -66.16
N GLY A 298 15.65 12.88 -66.60
CA GLY A 298 15.50 11.64 -67.38
C GLY A 298 16.85 11.17 -67.97
N HIS A 299 17.24 9.93 -67.64
CA HIS A 299 18.18 9.05 -68.36
C HIS A 299 19.72 9.34 -68.48
N THR A 300 20.45 8.24 -68.24
CA THR A 300 21.68 7.71 -68.91
C THR A 300 23.07 8.35 -68.73
N ALA A 301 23.88 7.62 -67.95
CA ALA A 301 25.25 7.12 -68.20
C ALA A 301 26.14 7.73 -69.33
N GLY A 302 27.39 8.08 -68.99
CA GLY A 302 28.46 8.30 -69.97
C GLY A 302 29.85 8.69 -69.43
N LYS A 303 30.76 7.71 -69.36
CA LYS A 303 32.23 7.78 -69.61
C LYS A 303 33.14 8.88 -68.98
N GLN A 304 34.18 8.38 -68.28
CA GLN A 304 35.58 8.87 -68.16
C GLN A 304 36.27 9.24 -69.51
N PRO A 305 37.54 9.76 -69.61
CA PRO A 305 38.63 9.85 -68.61
C PRO A 305 39.52 11.14 -68.61
N SER A 306 40.59 11.14 -67.79
CA SER A 306 41.89 11.89 -67.89
C SER A 306 41.85 13.44 -67.82
N ASN A 307 42.87 14.19 -67.36
CA ASN A 307 44.21 14.00 -66.75
C ASN A 307 44.41 15.25 -65.82
N ASN A 308 45.43 15.48 -64.99
CA ASN A 308 46.83 15.06 -64.93
C ASN A 308 47.43 15.32 -63.52
N SER A 309 48.61 14.74 -63.20
CA SER A 309 49.74 15.25 -62.36
C SER A 309 49.51 16.23 -61.17
N GLY A 310 50.13 16.10 -59.99
CA GLY A 310 51.15 15.15 -59.49
C GLY A 310 51.98 15.75 -58.33
N GLY A 311 52.69 14.93 -57.54
CA GLY A 311 53.56 15.33 -56.40
C GLY A 311 52.79 15.43 -55.06
N SER A 312 53.03 14.65 -54.00
CA SER A 312 54.28 14.20 -53.34
C SER A 312 55.05 15.39 -52.72
N SER A 313 55.44 15.44 -51.44
CA SER A 313 55.61 14.38 -50.43
C SER A 313 55.45 14.88 -48.98
N SER A 314 55.37 13.89 -48.09
CA SER A 314 55.71 13.79 -46.66
C SER A 314 57.01 14.56 -46.20
N ASN A 315 57.41 14.64 -44.91
CA ASN A 315 57.05 13.84 -43.72
C ASN A 315 57.50 14.49 -42.37
N SER A 316 57.05 13.89 -41.26
CA SER A 316 57.77 13.71 -39.95
C SER A 316 58.04 14.86 -38.95
N VAL A 317 57.84 14.48 -37.67
CA VAL A 317 58.21 15.11 -36.37
C VAL A 317 59.74 15.00 -36.12
N PRO A 318 60.34 15.69 -35.13
CA PRO A 318 60.53 15.06 -33.81
C PRO A 318 60.51 16.02 -32.57
N SER A 319 60.65 15.43 -31.38
CA SER A 319 60.62 16.04 -30.04
C SER A 319 62.00 16.02 -29.33
N THR A 320 62.33 16.99 -28.46
CA THR A 320 63.09 16.77 -27.18
C THR A 320 63.24 18.02 -26.26
N THR A 321 63.08 17.77 -24.95
CA THR A 321 63.75 18.26 -23.70
C THR A 321 64.89 19.33 -23.80
N THR A 322 65.13 20.30 -22.87
CA THR A 322 65.42 20.18 -21.41
C THR A 322 65.41 21.51 -20.57
N THR A 323 64.99 21.40 -19.30
CA THR A 323 65.44 22.11 -18.04
C THR A 323 65.63 23.63 -17.91
N SER A 324 64.99 24.25 -16.89
CA SER A 324 65.67 24.71 -15.64
C SER A 324 64.72 25.25 -14.54
N SER A 325 65.23 25.23 -13.30
CA SER A 325 64.76 25.73 -11.98
C SER A 325 64.39 27.24 -11.93
N SER A 326 63.74 27.83 -10.91
CA SER A 326 63.17 27.40 -9.61
C SER A 326 62.42 28.58 -8.94
N SER A 327 61.37 28.31 -8.14
CA SER A 327 61.23 28.80 -6.75
C SER A 327 59.82 28.54 -6.19
N SER A 328 59.75 27.93 -5.02
CA SER A 328 58.58 27.82 -4.16
C SER A 328 58.88 28.49 -2.82
N SER A 329 57.85 28.96 -2.11
CA SER A 329 58.00 29.42 -0.72
C SER A 329 56.80 28.99 0.12
N SER A 330 57.06 28.66 1.39
CA SER A 330 56.09 28.12 2.32
C SER A 330 56.41 28.55 3.77
N SER A 331 55.37 28.54 4.61
CA SER A 331 55.39 28.43 6.09
C SER A 331 56.08 29.50 6.95
N ALA A 332 55.24 30.34 7.58
CA ALA A 332 55.08 30.57 9.03
C ALA A 332 56.28 30.64 10.01
N HIS A 333 56.27 31.66 10.89
CA HIS A 333 56.63 31.76 12.34
C HIS A 333 56.59 33.28 12.71
N GLY A 334 56.41 33.81 13.95
CA GLY A 334 56.10 33.27 15.28
C GLY A 334 56.35 34.34 16.40
N GLY A 335 55.72 34.22 17.58
CA GLY A 335 55.97 35.01 18.82
C GLY A 335 55.17 36.33 18.98
N GLY A 336 54.75 36.81 20.17
CA GLY A 336 54.76 36.34 21.58
C GLY A 336 53.59 37.03 22.36
N LEU A 337 53.40 37.02 23.68
CA LEU A 337 54.23 36.64 24.85
C LEU A 337 53.34 36.57 26.13
N LEU A 338 53.46 35.53 27.00
CA LEU A 338 53.26 35.51 28.48
C LEU A 338 51.89 35.96 29.12
N LEU A 339 51.48 35.62 30.37
CA LEU A 339 52.08 34.92 31.53
C LEU A 339 50.99 34.32 32.49
N MET A 340 51.27 33.16 33.09
CA MET A 340 50.81 32.55 34.38
C MET A 340 49.39 32.73 34.98
N GLY A 341 48.90 31.61 35.55
CA GLY A 341 47.91 31.58 36.64
C GLY A 341 47.49 30.14 36.98
N ALA A 342 47.85 29.61 38.15
CA ALA A 342 47.67 28.19 38.51
C ALA A 342 46.80 27.99 39.77
N GLY A 343 46.21 26.79 39.89
CA GLY A 343 45.75 26.20 41.16
C GLY A 343 44.23 26.22 41.39
N GLY A 344 43.71 25.17 42.05
CA GLY A 344 42.32 25.12 42.51
C GLY A 344 41.65 23.74 42.47
N SER A 345 42.12 22.79 43.28
CA SER A 345 41.42 21.52 43.53
C SER A 345 40.21 21.71 44.45
N SER A 346 39.12 20.96 44.23
CA SER A 346 38.37 20.23 45.29
C SER A 346 37.10 19.54 44.78
N SER A 347 36.97 18.25 45.11
CA SER A 347 35.68 17.66 45.52
C SER A 347 35.63 17.68 47.05
N PRO A 348 34.45 17.61 47.67
CA PRO A 348 34.09 16.35 48.33
C PRO A 348 32.59 15.96 48.23
N SER A 349 32.25 14.85 48.89
CA SER A 349 31.01 14.08 48.76
C SER A 349 30.11 14.11 50.01
N ASN A 350 28.83 13.72 49.80
CA ASN A 350 27.87 13.20 50.81
C ASN A 350 27.37 14.22 51.89
N THR A 351 26.23 14.05 52.62
CA THR A 351 25.44 12.85 53.00
C THR A 351 23.98 13.19 53.43
N HIS A 352 23.05 12.23 53.29
CA HIS A 352 21.83 11.90 54.09
C HIS A 352 20.94 12.93 54.84
N SER A 353 19.61 12.87 54.59
CA SER A 353 18.49 12.54 55.53
C SER A 353 17.12 12.80 54.83
N SER A 354 16.18 11.84 54.65
CA SER A 354 15.12 11.35 55.59
C SER A 354 14.40 12.47 56.37
N ASP A 355 13.06 12.58 56.43
CA ASP A 355 12.06 11.51 56.69
C ASP A 355 10.60 11.98 56.42
N ARG A 356 9.66 11.03 56.13
CA ARG A 356 8.18 11.02 56.42
C ARG A 356 7.23 12.19 56.04
N SER A 357 5.88 12.07 56.06
CA SER A 357 4.87 11.02 55.73
C SER A 357 3.44 11.55 56.02
N ASN A 358 2.38 10.79 55.66
CA ASN A 358 0.96 10.93 56.05
C ASN A 358 0.12 12.04 55.36
N VAL A 359 -1.21 11.95 55.18
CA VAL A 359 -2.24 10.89 54.97
C VAL A 359 -3.61 11.63 55.03
N ALA A 360 -4.65 11.15 54.35
CA ALA A 360 -6.02 11.73 54.32
C ALA A 360 -6.78 11.56 55.68
N PRO A 361 -8.08 11.95 55.82
CA PRO A 361 -9.17 10.99 55.44
C PRO A 361 -10.64 11.53 55.26
N PHE A 362 -11.56 10.62 54.85
CA PHE A 362 -13.07 10.58 54.96
C PHE A 362 -13.93 11.73 54.37
N GLY A 363 -15.22 11.58 53.98
CA GLY A 363 -16.25 10.50 53.92
C GLY A 363 -17.65 11.13 53.61
N ASN A 364 -18.82 10.48 53.48
CA ASN A 364 -19.27 9.07 53.32
C ASN A 364 -20.82 8.99 53.04
N GLY A 365 -21.33 8.00 52.28
CA GLY A 365 -22.78 7.64 52.13
C GLY A 365 -23.56 8.32 50.97
N GLY A 366 -24.67 7.78 50.42
CA GLY A 366 -25.43 6.54 50.72
C GLY A 366 -26.55 6.27 49.67
N ASP A 367 -27.31 5.18 49.84
CA ASP A 367 -28.23 4.54 48.87
C ASP A 367 -29.57 5.28 48.58
N ASN A 368 -30.24 4.99 47.44
CA ASN A 368 -31.61 4.40 47.44
C ASN A 368 -32.15 3.96 46.05
N ASP A 369 -33.19 3.12 46.07
CA ASP A 369 -33.94 2.55 44.94
C ASP A 369 -34.78 3.54 44.10
N GLY A 370 -35.15 3.13 42.88
CA GLY A 370 -36.05 3.88 42.00
C GLY A 370 -36.56 3.11 40.78
N ALA A 371 -37.45 2.13 40.99
CA ALA A 371 -38.15 1.46 39.88
C ALA A 371 -39.29 2.33 39.32
N SER A 372 -39.38 2.47 38.00
CA SER A 372 -40.57 3.01 37.33
C SER A 372 -40.83 2.34 35.99
N THR A 373 -42.03 1.78 35.86
CA THR A 373 -42.57 1.09 34.68
C THR A 373 -42.96 2.06 33.57
N ALA A 374 -42.77 1.66 32.32
CA ALA A 374 -43.48 2.20 31.17
C ALA A 374 -43.68 1.08 30.13
N SER A 375 -44.92 0.88 29.68
CA SER A 375 -45.29 -0.24 28.80
C SER A 375 -45.15 0.10 27.32
N ALA A 376 -44.89 -0.94 26.52
CA ALA A 376 -45.40 -1.17 25.18
C ALA A 376 -45.52 0.01 24.19
N ASN A 377 -44.78 -0.10 23.08
CA ASN A 377 -45.42 0.08 21.78
C ASN A 377 -44.83 -0.90 20.76
N ALA A 378 -45.68 -1.68 20.11
CA ALA A 378 -45.31 -2.65 19.10
C ALA A 378 -45.63 -2.11 17.70
N ALA A 379 -44.64 -2.13 16.79
CA ALA A 379 -44.86 -2.08 15.34
C ALA A 379 -43.55 -2.47 14.61
N GLY A 380 -43.66 -3.30 13.57
CA GLY A 380 -42.53 -3.51 12.62
C GLY A 380 -41.97 -4.93 12.52
N VAL A 381 -42.80 -5.96 12.42
CA VAL A 381 -42.34 -7.29 11.96
C VAL A 381 -41.98 -7.20 10.48
N ALA A 382 -40.70 -7.29 10.13
CA ALA A 382 -40.23 -7.31 8.75
C ALA A 382 -40.29 -8.73 8.17
N ASN A 383 -40.94 -8.88 7.01
CA ASN A 383 -41.10 -10.16 6.33
C ASN A 383 -39.76 -10.74 5.84
N TRP A 384 -39.27 -11.77 6.53
CA TRP A 384 -38.27 -12.69 6.01
C TRP A 384 -38.96 -14.01 5.68
N LEU A 385 -39.26 -14.26 4.39
CA LEU A 385 -39.46 -15.57 3.72
C LEU A 385 -40.25 -15.39 2.40
N PRO A 386 -39.84 -16.03 1.29
CA PRO A 386 -40.73 -16.33 0.15
C PRO A 386 -41.49 -17.66 0.40
N PRO A 387 -42.66 -17.88 -0.21
CA PRO A 387 -43.53 -19.02 0.10
C PRO A 387 -43.08 -20.34 -0.57
N SER A 388 -43.14 -21.44 0.19
CA SER A 388 -42.98 -22.81 -0.30
C SER A 388 -44.34 -23.50 -0.52
N VAL A 389 -44.45 -24.35 -1.55
CA VAL A 389 -45.71 -25.04 -1.91
C VAL A 389 -45.66 -26.52 -1.51
N ALA A 390 -46.50 -26.90 -0.55
CA ALA A 390 -46.91 -28.26 -0.21
C ALA A 390 -48.21 -28.16 0.62
N GLY A 391 -49.18 -29.08 0.59
CA GLY A 391 -49.38 -30.30 -0.21
C GLY A 391 -50.82 -30.80 0.07
N VAL A 392 -51.37 -31.70 -0.77
CA VAL A 392 -52.76 -32.18 -0.62
C VAL A 392 -52.85 -33.43 0.28
N SER A 393 -54.01 -33.58 0.92
CA SER A 393 -54.33 -34.38 2.11
C SER A 393 -54.21 -35.90 2.02
N ALA A 394 -54.09 -36.54 3.19
CA ALA A 394 -54.16 -37.98 3.40
C ALA A 394 -55.58 -38.51 3.69
N GLY A 395 -55.79 -39.81 3.47
CA GLY A 395 -56.97 -40.61 3.85
C GLY A 395 -57.22 -41.74 2.83
N GLN A 396 -57.67 -42.95 3.17
CA GLN A 396 -57.91 -43.61 4.46
C GLN A 396 -58.17 -45.11 4.23
N GLN A 397 -57.55 -46.03 5.02
CA GLN A 397 -57.88 -47.49 5.18
C GLN A 397 -57.88 -48.37 3.89
N GLN A 398 -57.50 -49.66 3.90
CA GLN A 398 -58.05 -50.78 4.67
C GLN A 398 -57.14 -52.04 4.59
N LEU A 399 -57.44 -53.08 5.37
CA LEU A 399 -56.64 -54.32 5.49
C LEU A 399 -56.70 -55.22 4.24
N LEU A 400 -55.65 -56.03 4.02
CA LEU A 400 -55.77 -57.51 4.02
C LEU A 400 -54.39 -58.18 4.23
N ALA A 401 -54.39 -59.44 4.71
CA ALA A 401 -53.19 -60.25 4.93
C ALA A 401 -52.98 -61.28 3.80
N GLY A 402 -51.75 -61.78 3.60
CA GLY A 402 -51.52 -62.96 2.73
C GLY A 402 -50.09 -63.22 2.24
N THR A 403 -49.37 -64.09 2.97
CA THR A 403 -48.55 -65.22 2.47
C THR A 403 -47.61 -65.13 1.23
N GLY A 404 -46.31 -65.37 1.47
CA GLY A 404 -45.34 -66.08 0.58
C GLY A 404 -44.93 -65.40 -0.73
N GLU A 405 -43.81 -65.71 -1.40
CA GLU A 405 -42.55 -66.42 -1.07
C GLU A 405 -41.47 -65.86 -2.06
N PRO A 406 -40.15 -66.15 -1.92
CA PRO A 406 -39.11 -65.51 -2.74
C PRO A 406 -38.51 -66.39 -3.86
N THR A 407 -38.36 -65.80 -5.05
CA THR A 407 -37.36 -66.10 -6.12
C THR A 407 -37.41 -64.91 -7.12
N GLU A 408 -36.36 -64.55 -7.87
CA GLU A 408 -35.00 -65.08 -8.05
C GLU A 408 -34.01 -63.92 -8.24
#